data_AF-A0A948N691-F1
#
_entry.id   AF-A0A948N691-F1
#
_cell.length_a   1.000
_cell.length_b   1.000
_cell.length_c   1.000
_cell.angle_alpha   90.00
_cell.angle_beta   90.00
_cell.angle_gamma   90.00
#
_symmetry.space_group_name_H-M   'P 1'
#
loop_
_entity.id
_entity.type
_entity.pdbx_description
1 polymer ?
#
loop_
_entity_poly.entity_id
_entity_poly.type
_entity_poly.pdbx_seq_one_letter_code
_entity_poly.pdbx_strand_id
1 'polypeptide(L)'
;MRKTILGFVLAAGLAGGAQAADYVLVKSSDPALKPGLELDAGERVALGAGQTAMLMSASGSVSTLRGAAGGVVAPRAGAQADPARMAALKALVAPAPTGSTFGARRSGVCPDPATLTTLDQILSVQSGGCAAQARIALDAYVAEQAKP
;
A
#
# COMPACT_ATOMS: atom_id res chain seq x y z
N MET A 1 -44.93 -35.26 -11.94
CA MET A 1 -44.89 -34.33 -10.80
C MET A 1 -43.88 -34.82 -9.77
N ARG A 2 -42.88 -33.97 -9.47
CA ARG A 2 -42.16 -33.78 -8.19
C ARG A 2 -41.86 -34.99 -7.29
N LYS A 3 -40.56 -35.34 -7.16
CA LYS A 3 -39.80 -35.29 -5.88
C LYS A 3 -38.40 -35.88 -6.05
N THR A 4 -37.41 -35.02 -6.18
CA THR A 4 -36.00 -35.29 -5.87
C THR A 4 -35.48 -34.09 -5.08
N ILE A 5 -35.60 -34.17 -3.76
CA ILE A 5 -34.90 -33.28 -2.83
C ILE A 5 -33.95 -34.18 -2.05
N LEU A 6 -32.71 -34.29 -2.50
CA LEU A 6 -31.57 -34.70 -1.67
C LEU A 6 -30.29 -34.37 -2.45
N GLY A 7 -29.51 -33.43 -1.93
CA GLY A 7 -28.28 -32.98 -2.57
C GLY A 7 -27.75 -31.69 -1.96
N PHE A 8 -27.64 -31.68 -0.63
CA PHE A 8 -26.99 -30.62 0.14
C PHE A 8 -25.48 -30.76 -0.08
N VAL A 9 -24.95 -30.23 -1.19
CA VAL A 9 -23.51 -30.07 -1.35
C VAL A 9 -23.13 -28.71 -0.78
N LEU A 10 -22.64 -28.80 0.44
CA LEU A 10 -21.94 -27.78 1.21
C LEU A 10 -20.73 -27.29 0.41
N ALA A 11 -20.89 -26.26 -0.43
CA ALA A 11 -19.77 -25.51 -0.98
C ALA A 11 -19.25 -24.52 0.07
N ALA A 12 -18.76 -25.05 1.18
CA ALA A 12 -17.85 -24.35 2.08
C ALA A 12 -16.44 -24.50 1.48
N GLY A 13 -15.85 -23.41 0.98
CA GLY A 13 -14.50 -23.52 0.43
C GLY A 13 -13.81 -22.28 -0.13
N LEU A 14 -14.38 -21.06 -0.06
CA LEU A 14 -13.66 -19.83 -0.47
C LEU A 14 -13.92 -18.65 0.47
N ALA A 15 -14.09 -18.91 1.76
CA ALA A 15 -13.90 -17.89 2.78
C ALA A 15 -12.71 -18.30 3.64
N GLY A 16 -11.71 -17.44 3.78
CA GLY A 16 -10.71 -17.61 4.83
C GLY A 16 -9.26 -17.43 4.41
N GLY A 17 -8.97 -16.35 3.71
CA GLY A 17 -7.65 -15.76 3.70
C GLY A 17 -7.79 -14.33 3.25
N ALA A 18 -8.03 -13.41 4.18
CA ALA A 18 -7.55 -12.04 3.96
C ALA A 18 -6.03 -12.16 3.92
N GLN A 19 -5.50 -12.54 2.75
CA GLN A 19 -4.06 -12.44 2.52
C GLN A 19 -3.76 -10.96 2.73
N ALA A 20 -2.97 -10.68 3.76
CA ALA A 20 -2.49 -9.33 3.95
C ALA A 20 -1.69 -9.02 2.68
N ALA A 21 -2.13 -8.01 1.92
CA ALA A 21 -1.44 -7.61 0.72
C ALA A 21 0.06 -7.44 1.02
N ASP A 22 0.90 -8.04 0.19
CA ASP A 22 2.34 -8.05 0.43
C ASP A 22 2.96 -6.68 0.13
N TYR A 23 2.31 -5.91 -0.75
CA TYR A 23 2.78 -4.62 -1.22
C TYR A 23 1.67 -3.58 -1.31
N VAL A 24 2.06 -2.32 -1.09
CA VAL A 24 1.24 -1.15 -1.40
C VAL A 24 1.95 -0.33 -2.47
N LEU A 25 1.22 0.07 -3.50
CA LEU A 25 1.69 1.00 -4.51
C LEU A 25 1.86 2.39 -3.88
N VAL A 26 3.09 2.87 -3.76
CA VAL A 26 3.38 4.19 -3.16
C VAL A 26 3.43 5.28 -4.23
N LYS A 27 3.96 4.94 -5.41
CA LYS A 27 4.09 5.89 -6.52
C LYS A 27 3.96 5.16 -7.84
N SER A 28 3.31 5.78 -8.81
CA SER A 28 3.19 5.28 -10.18
C SER A 28 3.31 6.44 -11.15
N SER A 29 3.94 6.21 -12.30
CA SER A 29 3.89 7.13 -13.44
C SER A 29 2.66 6.91 -14.32
N ASP A 30 1.98 5.77 -14.18
CA ASP A 30 0.72 5.45 -14.84
C ASP A 30 -0.46 6.04 -14.04
N PRO A 31 -1.27 6.95 -14.62
CA PRO A 31 -2.42 7.56 -13.94
C PRO A 31 -3.56 6.57 -13.66
N ALA A 32 -3.60 5.41 -14.31
CA ALA A 32 -4.58 4.37 -14.02
C ALA A 32 -4.34 3.69 -12.66
N LEU A 33 -3.08 3.70 -12.19
CA LEU A 33 -2.67 3.07 -10.95
C LEU A 33 -2.61 4.11 -9.82
N LYS A 34 -3.56 4.01 -8.89
CA LYS A 34 -3.67 4.95 -7.77
C LYS A 34 -2.75 4.54 -6.60
N PRO A 35 -1.99 5.47 -6.01
CA PRO A 35 -1.29 5.23 -4.76
C PRO A 35 -2.23 4.70 -3.67
N GLY A 36 -1.78 3.71 -2.90
CA GLY A 36 -2.56 3.00 -1.90
C GLY A 36 -3.23 1.73 -2.43
N LEU A 37 -3.02 1.37 -3.71
CA LEU A 37 -3.41 0.07 -4.26
C LEU A 37 -2.63 -1.05 -3.58
N GLU A 38 -3.35 -2.00 -3.01
CA GLU A 38 -2.81 -3.23 -2.43
C GLU A 38 -2.54 -4.24 -3.56
N LEU A 39 -1.39 -4.91 -3.49
CA LEU A 39 -0.96 -5.89 -4.47
C LEU A 39 -0.40 -7.12 -3.75
N ASP A 40 -0.84 -8.29 -4.18
CA ASP A 40 -0.30 -9.56 -3.71
C ASP A 40 1.03 -9.89 -4.40
N ALA A 41 1.91 -10.61 -3.71
CA ALA A 41 3.14 -11.07 -4.34
C ALA A 41 2.84 -12.01 -5.52
N GLY A 42 3.48 -11.76 -6.66
CA GLY A 42 3.21 -12.50 -7.89
C GLY A 42 1.94 -12.06 -8.64
N GLU A 43 1.21 -11.06 -8.14
CA GLU A 43 0.10 -10.46 -8.88
C GLU A 43 0.60 -9.71 -10.12
N ARG A 44 -0.16 -9.76 -11.22
CA ARG A 44 0.18 -9.03 -12.44
C ARG A 44 -0.45 -7.66 -12.43
N VAL A 45 0.39 -6.63 -12.43
CA VAL A 45 0.00 -5.24 -12.56
C VAL A 45 0.01 -4.84 -14.04
N ALA A 46 -1.10 -4.29 -14.53
CA ALA A 46 -1.18 -3.72 -15.87
C ALA A 46 -0.44 -2.38 -15.93
N LEU A 47 0.90 -2.45 -15.94
CA LEU A 47 1.79 -1.31 -16.05
C LEU A 47 2.34 -1.24 -17.48
N GLY A 48 1.94 -0.23 -18.24
CA GLY A 48 2.31 -0.06 -19.65
C GLY A 48 3.82 0.08 -19.87
N ALA A 49 4.30 -0.28 -21.07
CA ALA A 49 5.73 -0.16 -21.41
C ALA A 49 6.25 1.28 -21.21
N GLY A 50 7.39 1.43 -20.54
CA GLY A 50 7.99 2.73 -20.21
C GLY A 50 7.40 3.40 -18.96
N GLN A 51 6.35 2.84 -18.36
CA GLN A 51 5.84 3.28 -17.06
C GLN A 51 6.64 2.64 -15.92
N THR A 52 6.61 3.25 -14.74
CA THR A 52 7.25 2.75 -13.53
C THR A 52 6.28 2.81 -12.36
N ALA A 53 6.38 1.83 -11.48
CA ALA A 53 5.63 1.76 -10.24
C ALA A 53 6.58 1.44 -9.09
N MET A 54 6.41 2.11 -7.96
CA MET A 54 7.15 1.85 -6.74
C MET A 54 6.21 1.17 -5.75
N LEU A 55 6.57 -0.05 -5.40
CA LEU A 55 5.89 -0.85 -4.40
C LEU A 55 6.64 -0.75 -3.08
N MET A 56 5.92 -0.70 -1.97
CA MET A 56 6.49 -0.79 -0.64
C MET A 56 5.84 -1.94 0.12
N SER A 57 6.67 -2.77 0.76
CA SER A 57 6.21 -3.85 1.62
C SER A 57 5.97 -3.37 3.06
N ALA A 58 5.36 -4.23 3.89
CA ALA A 58 5.16 -3.97 5.32
C ALA A 58 6.46 -3.80 6.12
N SER A 59 7.58 -4.33 5.60
CA SER A 59 8.88 -4.16 6.22
C SER A 59 9.55 -2.83 5.85
N GLY A 60 8.94 -2.02 4.98
CA GLY A 60 9.52 -0.79 4.46
C GLY A 60 10.55 -0.99 3.36
N SER A 61 10.61 -2.19 2.76
CA SER A 61 11.40 -2.40 1.55
C SER A 61 10.68 -1.83 0.33
N VAL A 62 11.40 -1.09 -0.51
CA VAL A 62 10.88 -0.48 -1.73
C VAL A 62 11.34 -1.30 -2.93
N SER A 63 10.43 -1.59 -3.84
CA SER A 63 10.70 -2.30 -5.08
C SER A 63 10.21 -1.50 -6.27
N THR A 64 11.09 -1.25 -7.24
CA THR A 64 10.76 -0.52 -8.46
C THR A 64 10.39 -1.51 -9.57
N LEU A 65 9.15 -1.42 -10.01
CA LEU A 65 8.59 -2.13 -11.14
C LEU A 65 8.71 -1.29 -12.41
N ARG A 66 9.15 -1.91 -13.51
CA ARG A 66 9.15 -1.30 -14.85
C ARG A 66 8.10 -1.97 -15.72
N GLY A 67 7.23 -1.17 -16.28
CA GLY A 67 6.12 -1.64 -17.10
C GLY A 67 6.60 -2.23 -18.41
N ALA A 68 5.81 -3.16 -18.93
CA ALA A 68 6.04 -3.88 -20.17
C ALA A 68 4.71 -4.03 -20.92
N ALA A 69 4.75 -4.37 -22.22
CA ALA A 69 3.56 -4.47 -23.06
C ALA A 69 2.51 -5.49 -22.54
N GLY A 70 2.93 -6.47 -21.72
CA GLY A 70 2.05 -7.46 -21.08
C GLY A 70 1.75 -7.20 -19.60
N GLY A 71 2.07 -6.02 -19.09
CA GLY A 71 2.12 -5.73 -17.66
C GLY A 71 3.36 -6.32 -16.99
N VAL A 72 3.49 -6.13 -15.69
CA VAL A 72 4.61 -6.61 -14.90
C VAL A 72 4.10 -7.37 -13.68
N VAL A 73 4.89 -8.33 -13.20
CA VAL A 73 4.52 -9.15 -12.05
C VAL A 73 5.13 -8.55 -10.80
N ALA A 74 4.34 -8.40 -9.75
CA ALA A 74 4.79 -7.96 -8.44
C ALA A 74 5.86 -8.92 -7.92
N PRO A 75 6.93 -8.41 -7.27
CA PRO A 75 8.01 -9.24 -6.80
C PRO A 75 7.51 -10.25 -5.75
N ARG A 76 8.28 -11.32 -5.54
CA ARG A 76 7.94 -12.32 -4.52
C ARG A 76 8.10 -11.69 -3.14
N ALA A 77 7.12 -11.91 -2.25
CA ALA A 77 7.17 -11.43 -0.87
C ALA A 77 8.46 -11.93 -0.20
N GLY A 78 9.25 -10.99 0.33
CA GLY A 78 10.50 -11.30 1.04
C GLY A 78 10.32 -11.52 2.53
N ALA A 79 9.29 -10.92 3.14
CA ALA A 79 8.98 -11.01 4.56
C ALA A 79 7.47 -11.12 4.77
N GLN A 80 7.05 -11.73 5.87
CA GLN A 80 5.63 -11.89 6.21
C GLN A 80 4.98 -10.50 6.39
N ALA A 81 3.89 -10.26 5.66
CA ALA A 81 3.16 -9.00 5.73
C ALA A 81 2.54 -8.81 7.13
N ASP A 82 2.84 -7.67 7.77
CA ASP A 82 2.17 -7.23 8.99
C ASP A 82 0.91 -6.42 8.59
N PRO A 83 -0.30 -6.96 8.82
CA PRO A 83 -1.53 -6.32 8.38
C PRO A 83 -1.79 -4.96 9.03
N ALA A 84 -1.33 -4.74 10.27
CA ALA A 84 -1.52 -3.47 10.97
C ALA A 84 -0.64 -2.36 10.36
N ARG A 85 0.61 -2.70 10.01
CA ARG A 85 1.51 -1.78 9.30
C ARG A 85 1.06 -1.50 7.88
N MET A 86 0.53 -2.50 7.17
CA MET A 86 -0.02 -2.29 5.83
C MET A 86 -1.23 -1.36 5.84
N ALA A 87 -2.13 -1.52 6.80
CA ALA A 87 -3.26 -0.61 6.97
C ALA A 87 -2.81 0.84 7.24
N ALA A 88 -1.78 1.03 8.10
CA ALA A 88 -1.24 2.36 8.39
C ALA A 88 -0.56 3.00 7.17
N LEU A 89 0.26 2.23 6.45
CA LEU A 89 0.92 2.68 5.22
C LEU A 89 -0.11 3.05 4.15
N LYS A 90 -1.14 2.23 3.96
CA LYS A 90 -2.24 2.53 3.04
C LYS A 90 -2.96 3.82 3.41
N ALA A 91 -3.27 4.02 4.69
CA ALA A 91 -3.89 5.27 5.14
C ALA A 91 -3.00 6.50 4.89
N LEU A 92 -1.67 6.31 4.85
CA LEU A 92 -0.71 7.39 4.60
C LEU A 92 -0.64 7.76 3.12
N VAL A 93 -0.51 6.73 2.29
CA VAL A 93 -0.32 6.81 0.84
C VAL A 93 -1.62 7.13 0.12
N ALA A 94 -2.76 6.65 0.62
CA ALA A 94 -4.06 6.95 0.04
C ALA A 94 -4.26 8.47 -0.02
N PRO A 95 -4.76 9.00 -1.16
CA PRO A 95 -4.98 10.43 -1.31
C PRO A 95 -5.84 10.96 -0.17
N ALA A 96 -5.46 12.11 0.39
CA ALA A 96 -6.25 12.72 1.48
C ALA A 96 -7.71 12.87 1.03
N PRO A 97 -8.69 12.52 1.89
CA PRO A 97 -10.07 12.80 1.56
C PRO A 97 -10.21 14.28 1.23
N THR A 98 -10.82 14.60 0.08
CA THR A 98 -11.01 15.97 -0.42
C THR A 98 -12.02 16.78 0.41
N GLY A 99 -12.42 16.27 1.58
CA GLY A 99 -13.15 17.03 2.59
C GLY A 99 -12.16 17.77 3.48
N SER A 100 -12.36 19.08 3.63
CA SER A 100 -11.67 19.90 4.63
C SER A 100 -11.89 19.30 6.02
N THR A 101 -10.93 18.52 6.50
CA THR A 101 -10.93 18.05 7.89
C THR A 101 -10.54 19.22 8.77
N PHE A 102 -11.54 20.07 9.05
CA PHE A 102 -11.55 21.11 10.06
C PHE A 102 -11.34 20.43 11.43
N GLY A 103 -10.10 20.08 11.75
CA GLY A 103 -9.77 19.25 12.92
C GLY A 103 -8.46 18.46 12.84
N ALA A 104 -7.78 18.39 11.69
CA ALA A 104 -6.51 17.65 11.54
C ALA A 104 -5.29 18.29 12.25
N ARG A 105 -5.48 19.34 13.04
CA ARG A 105 -4.45 19.89 13.94
C ARG A 105 -4.75 19.45 15.37
N ARG A 106 -4.50 18.17 15.69
CA ARG A 106 -4.69 17.60 17.04
C ARG A 106 -3.39 17.44 17.84
N SER A 107 -2.32 18.12 17.43
CA SER A 107 -1.12 18.29 18.24
C SER A 107 -0.40 19.56 17.78
N GLY A 108 -0.14 20.47 18.72
CA GLY A 108 0.72 21.62 18.47
C GLY A 108 2.15 21.11 18.30
N VAL A 109 2.80 21.50 17.20
CA VAL A 109 4.16 21.11 16.77
C VAL A 109 4.25 19.70 16.18
N CYS A 110 4.14 19.63 14.85
CA CYS A 110 4.56 18.46 14.10
C CYS A 110 6.09 18.44 13.96
N PRO A 111 6.76 17.28 14.08
CA PRO A 111 8.20 17.17 13.87
C PRO A 111 8.56 17.47 12.41
N ASP A 112 9.79 17.94 12.21
CA ASP A 112 10.33 18.21 10.88
C ASP A 112 10.48 16.88 10.11
N PRO A 113 9.87 16.73 8.91
CA PRO A 113 9.97 15.51 8.12
C PRO A 113 11.41 15.09 7.81
N ALA A 114 12.38 16.02 7.76
CA ALA A 114 13.78 15.67 7.53
C ALA A 114 14.42 14.84 8.66
N THR A 115 13.81 14.85 9.85
CA THR A 115 14.29 14.07 11.00
C THR A 115 13.73 12.64 11.05
N LEU A 116 12.72 12.35 10.21
CA LEU A 116 12.03 11.07 10.18
C LEU A 116 12.72 10.14 9.17
N THR A 117 13.71 9.37 9.65
CA THR A 117 14.55 8.52 8.79
C THR A 117 14.06 7.07 8.69
N THR A 118 13.10 6.68 9.52
CA THR A 118 12.58 5.30 9.59
C THR A 118 11.08 5.25 9.37
N LEU A 119 10.60 4.15 8.79
CA LEU A 119 9.18 3.96 8.50
C LEU A 119 8.31 4.01 9.77
N ASP A 120 8.75 3.39 10.87
CA ASP A 120 8.01 3.43 12.13
C ASP A 120 7.84 4.85 12.69
N GLN A 121 8.89 5.69 12.60
CA GLN A 121 8.80 7.11 12.98
C GLN A 121 7.77 7.83 12.11
N ILE A 122 7.79 7.62 10.79
CA ILE A 122 6.85 8.23 9.85
C ILE A 122 5.40 7.83 10.20
N LEU A 123 5.14 6.55 10.43
CA LEU A 123 3.80 6.04 10.78
C LEU A 123 3.35 6.55 12.16
N SER A 124 4.25 6.67 13.13
CA SER A 124 3.91 7.25 14.44
C SER A 124 3.47 8.71 14.33
N VAL A 125 4.14 9.53 13.51
CA VAL A 125 3.81 10.94 13.28
C VAL A 125 2.45 11.08 12.58
N GLN A 126 2.14 10.18 11.65
CA GLN A 126 0.82 10.10 11.04
C GLN A 126 -0.26 9.80 12.08
N SER A 127 -0.05 8.80 12.94
CA SER A 127 -1.00 8.45 14.02
C SER A 127 -1.20 9.59 15.03
N GLY A 128 -0.17 10.44 15.22
CA GLY A 128 -0.20 11.65 16.03
C GLY A 128 -0.92 12.85 15.38
N GLY A 129 -1.47 12.69 14.17
CA GLY A 129 -2.25 13.72 13.47
C GLY A 129 -1.46 14.58 12.48
N CYS A 130 -0.16 14.33 12.29
CA CYS A 130 0.71 15.09 11.39
C CYS A 130 0.87 14.39 10.03
N ALA A 131 -0.27 14.08 9.38
CA ALA A 131 -0.31 13.31 8.13
C ALA A 131 0.44 14.01 6.97
N ALA A 132 0.47 15.34 6.93
CA ALA A 132 1.18 16.08 5.89
C ALA A 132 2.71 15.89 5.98
N GLN A 133 3.26 16.01 7.20
CA GLN A 133 4.69 15.79 7.46
C GLN A 133 5.07 14.33 7.24
N ALA A 134 4.23 13.40 7.69
CA ALA A 134 4.44 11.97 7.46
C ALA A 134 4.49 11.64 5.95
N ARG A 135 3.67 12.28 5.11
CA ARG A 135 3.71 12.09 3.65
C ARG A 135 5.00 12.62 3.03
N ILE A 136 5.42 13.83 3.41
CA ILE A 136 6.67 14.42 2.92
C ILE A 136 7.87 13.54 3.30
N ALA A 137 7.91 13.06 4.54
CA ALA A 137 8.95 12.15 5.01
C ALA A 137 8.88 10.79 4.29
N LEU A 138 7.68 10.26 4.02
CA LEU A 138 7.52 9.02 3.26
C LEU A 138 8.06 9.17 1.84
N ASP A 139 7.74 10.26 1.15
CA ASP A 139 8.25 10.52 -0.19
C ASP A 139 9.79 10.61 -0.21
N ALA A 140 10.39 11.27 0.79
CA ALA A 140 11.84 11.34 0.95
C ALA A 140 12.45 9.95 1.24
N TYR A 141 11.85 9.19 2.16
CA TYR A 141 12.28 7.84 2.50
C TYR A 141 12.23 6.90 1.29
N VAL A 142 11.15 6.96 0.50
CA VAL A 142 11.00 6.18 -0.74
C VAL A 142 12.06 6.58 -1.77
N ALA A 143 12.33 7.87 -1.92
CA ALA A 143 13.34 8.37 -2.85
C ALA A 143 14.75 7.91 -2.47
N GLU A 144 15.08 7.90 -1.18
CA GLU A 144 16.38 7.42 -0.68
C GLU A 144 16.52 5.91 -0.90
N GLN A 145 15.48 5.13 -0.61
CA GLN A 145 15.45 3.68 -0.82
C GLN A 145 15.42 3.27 -2.30
N ALA A 146 14.99 4.17 -3.18
CA ALA A 146 14.97 3.95 -4.63
C ALA A 146 16.32 4.25 -5.31
N LYS A 147 17.29 4.82 -4.57
CA LYS A 147 18.64 5.08 -5.09
C LYS A 147 19.38 3.75 -5.30
N PRO A 148 20.00 3.54 -6.47
CA PRO A 148 20.69 2.29 -6.80
C PRO A 148 21.94 2.03 -5.97
#